data_AF-A0A8S9YMH6-F1
#
_entry.id   AF-A0A8S9YMH6-F1
#
_cell.length_a   1.000
_cell.length_b   1.000
_cell.length_c   1.000
_cell.angle_alpha   90.00
_cell.angle_beta   90.00
_cell.angle_gamma   90.00
#
_symmetry.space_group_name_H-M   'P 1'
#
loop_
_entity.id
_entity.type
_entity.pdbx_description
1 polymer ?
#
loop_
_entity_poly.entity_id
_entity_poly.type
_entity_poly.pdbx_seq_one_letter_code
_entity_poly.pdbx_strand_id
1 'polypeptide(L)'
;MKRTGLVLCLRGHHCSFLSKTVNHPLFARIRLILCLLLCLIYAAVRWRFSHVVVNLPNLVECKAVTTKDNGNPSKLCCPTTKRLTLSRIDIDVAPTYLDILRLHPDVCNGSWAPRECLTRQKIAVLIPYRDRELHLRLLLHRLHSVLQHQLIAYKIYVIEQFGNDPFNRGLLMNIGIREALLRDPDINCFIFHDVDLLPENSGNLYLCDAHLRHLSSGIDEFRYHVPFSNYAGGVTALSKKNVFQQVV
;
A
#
# COMPACT_ATOMS: atom_id res chain seq x y z
N MET A 1 5.91 10.20 67.36
CA MET A 1 7.19 10.89 67.67
C MET A 1 7.36 12.08 66.74
N LYS A 2 7.94 13.17 67.26
CA LYS A 2 7.72 14.60 66.90
C LYS A 2 7.84 14.93 65.40
N ARG A 3 6.81 15.60 64.84
CA ARG A 3 6.85 16.26 63.52
C ARG A 3 7.39 17.68 63.69
N THR A 4 8.56 17.99 63.14
CA THR A 4 9.09 19.35 63.04
C THR A 4 8.65 19.97 61.71
N GLY A 5 7.62 20.81 61.75
CA GLY A 5 7.17 21.62 60.61
C GLY A 5 7.41 23.10 60.92
N LEU A 6 7.91 23.85 59.94
CA LEU A 6 8.04 25.30 60.02
C LEU A 6 6.69 25.92 59.64
N VAL A 7 6.05 26.61 60.57
CA VAL A 7 4.79 27.35 60.33
C VAL A 7 5.17 28.78 59.96
N LEU A 8 4.98 29.17 58.71
CA LEU A 8 5.04 30.58 58.30
C LEU A 8 3.64 31.16 58.40
N CYS A 9 3.49 32.19 59.23
CA CYS A 9 2.23 32.91 59.41
C CYS A 9 2.55 34.40 59.15
N LEU A 10 2.06 34.95 58.04
CA LEU A 10 2.10 36.39 57.76
C LEU A 10 0.89 37.06 58.45
N ARG A 11 1.10 38.26 58.99
CA ARG A 11 0.10 38.96 59.83
C ARG A 11 -1.21 39.17 59.07
N GLY A 12 -2.30 38.65 59.64
CA GLY A 12 -3.68 38.86 59.17
C GLY A 12 -4.23 37.71 58.32
N HIS A 13 -4.74 36.68 59.00
CA HIS A 13 -5.71 35.69 58.50
C HIS A 13 -5.35 34.85 57.25
N HIS A 14 -4.52 33.83 57.43
CA HIS A 14 -4.75 32.42 57.01
C HIS A 14 -3.44 31.64 57.22
N CYS A 15 -3.40 30.73 58.21
CA CYS A 15 -2.26 29.84 58.40
C CYS A 15 -2.56 28.51 57.67
N SER A 16 -1.93 28.28 56.52
CA SER A 16 -2.05 27.03 55.76
C SER A 16 -0.97 26.03 56.17
N PHE A 17 -1.38 24.82 56.56
CA PHE A 17 -0.49 23.73 56.94
C PHE A 17 0.14 23.12 55.68
N LEU A 18 1.37 23.53 55.34
CA LEU A 18 2.16 22.89 54.29
C LEU A 18 2.66 21.53 54.79
N SER A 19 1.84 20.49 54.61
CA SER A 19 2.26 19.10 54.74
C SER A 19 3.34 18.83 53.70
N LYS A 20 4.61 18.77 54.11
CA LYS A 20 5.66 18.19 53.28
C LYS A 20 5.29 16.73 53.03
N THR A 21 4.77 16.42 51.85
CA THR A 21 4.69 15.04 51.38
C THR A 21 6.10 14.48 51.41
N VAL A 22 6.34 13.52 52.30
CA VAL A 22 7.62 12.82 52.40
C VAL A 22 7.76 11.99 51.12
N ASN A 23 8.41 12.57 50.11
CA ASN A 23 8.88 11.84 48.94
C ASN A 23 10.01 10.92 49.39
N HIS A 24 9.66 9.75 49.92
CA HIS A 24 10.64 8.75 50.30
C HIS A 24 11.39 8.31 49.03
N PRO A 25 12.73 8.25 49.02
CA PRO A 25 13.53 7.91 47.84
C PRO A 25 13.16 6.53 47.25
N LEU A 26 12.61 5.64 48.08
CA LEU A 26 12.08 4.35 47.67
C LEU A 26 10.84 4.49 46.75
N PHE A 27 9.89 5.38 47.07
CA PHE A 27 8.71 5.62 46.23
C PHE A 27 9.07 6.29 44.91
N ALA A 28 10.09 7.16 44.90
CA ALA A 28 10.62 7.75 43.68
C ALA A 28 11.25 6.69 42.75
N ARG A 29 12.02 5.74 43.31
CA ARG A 29 12.58 4.61 42.56
C ARG A 29 11.50 3.67 42.01
N ILE A 30 10.48 3.35 42.81
CA ILE A 30 9.35 2.51 42.37
C ILE A 30 8.59 3.18 41.22
N ARG A 31 8.31 4.49 41.30
CA ARG A 31 7.67 5.25 40.23
C ARG A 31 8.51 5.28 38.95
N LEU A 32 9.83 5.45 39.06
CA LEU A 32 10.72 5.44 37.91
C LEU A 32 10.74 4.06 37.22
N ILE A 33 10.80 2.98 38.00
CA ILE A 33 10.76 1.60 37.48
C ILE A 33 9.43 1.33 36.78
N LEU A 34 8.30 1.72 37.39
CA LEU A 34 6.97 1.61 36.76
C LEU A 34 6.87 2.40 35.45
N CYS A 35 7.37 3.64 35.41
CA CYS A 35 7.41 4.43 34.18
C CYS A 35 8.28 3.78 33.10
N LEU A 36 9.46 3.27 33.44
CA LEU A 36 10.33 2.57 32.49
C LEU A 36 9.67 1.28 31.97
N LEU A 37 9.02 0.50 32.84
CA LEU A 37 8.27 -0.69 32.44
C LEU A 37 7.09 -0.33 31.52
N LEU A 38 6.33 0.71 31.83
CA LEU A 38 5.24 1.18 30.96
C LEU A 38 5.75 1.68 29.61
N CYS A 39 6.88 2.41 29.58
CA CYS A 39 7.52 2.82 28.34
C CYS A 39 8.01 1.62 27.52
N LEU A 40 8.61 0.61 28.17
CA LEU A 40 9.04 -0.63 27.51
C LEU A 40 7.87 -1.43 26.97
N ILE A 41 6.76 -1.55 27.73
CA ILE A 41 5.53 -2.20 27.29
C ILE A 41 4.93 -1.43 26.11
N TYR A 42 4.82 -0.10 26.19
CA TYR A 42 4.33 0.73 25.09
C TYR A 42 5.21 0.59 23.85
N ALA A 43 6.54 0.61 24.00
CA ALA A 43 7.48 0.40 22.91
C ALA A 43 7.33 -1.01 22.31
N ALA A 44 7.17 -2.05 23.12
CA ALA A 44 6.97 -3.42 22.66
C ALA A 44 5.62 -3.62 21.96
N VAL A 45 4.54 -3.03 22.49
CA VAL A 45 3.21 -3.02 21.87
C VAL A 45 3.28 -2.29 20.53
N ARG A 46 3.85 -1.08 20.51
CA ARG A 46 4.05 -0.30 19.28
C ARG A 46 4.90 -1.06 18.27
N TRP A 47 5.99 -1.69 18.68
CA TRP A 47 6.82 -2.52 17.81
C TRP A 47 5.99 -3.65 17.21
N ARG A 48 5.26 -4.42 18.04
CA ARG A 48 4.43 -5.55 17.59
C ARG A 48 3.36 -5.14 16.57
N PHE A 49 2.74 -3.97 16.75
CA PHE A 49 1.72 -3.44 15.83
C PHE A 49 2.28 -2.65 14.63
N SER A 50 3.58 -2.31 14.63
CA SER A 50 4.22 -1.59 13.51
C SER A 50 4.71 -2.54 12.40
N HIS A 51 4.71 -3.85 12.62
CA HIS A 51 5.16 -4.81 11.61
C HIS A 51 4.10 -4.99 10.52
N VAL A 52 4.38 -4.45 9.34
CA VAL A 52 3.69 -4.82 8.11
C VAL A 52 4.04 -6.28 7.81
N VAL A 53 3.03 -7.14 7.77
CA VAL A 53 3.22 -8.52 7.33
C VAL A 53 3.36 -8.51 5.81
N VAL A 54 4.59 -8.64 5.32
CA VAL A 54 4.86 -8.81 3.89
C VAL A 54 4.58 -10.26 3.53
N ASN A 55 3.38 -10.52 3.02
CA ASN A 55 3.01 -11.82 2.50
C ASN A 55 3.23 -11.88 0.99
N LEU A 56 3.88 -12.95 0.54
CA LEU A 56 3.86 -13.31 -0.86
C LEU A 56 2.47 -13.84 -1.20
N PRO A 57 1.85 -13.48 -2.33
CA PRO A 57 0.53 -13.99 -2.65
C PRO A 57 0.58 -15.51 -2.73
N ASN A 58 -0.47 -16.17 -2.22
CA ASN A 58 -0.56 -17.63 -2.18
C ASN A 58 -0.39 -18.30 -3.56
N LEU A 59 -0.56 -17.52 -4.64
CA LEU A 59 -0.49 -17.95 -6.03
C LEU A 59 0.93 -18.08 -6.60
N VAL A 60 1.99 -17.73 -5.84
CA VAL A 60 3.38 -17.85 -6.31
C VAL A 60 3.91 -19.28 -6.28
N GLU A 61 3.08 -20.27 -5.89
CA GLU A 61 3.43 -21.68 -6.07
C GLU A 61 3.43 -22.04 -7.57
N CYS A 62 4.61 -21.83 -8.15
CA CYS A 62 4.98 -22.07 -9.54
C CYS A 62 5.25 -23.55 -9.81
N LYS A 63 4.28 -24.41 -9.50
CA LYS A 63 4.31 -25.78 -10.00
C LYS A 63 3.85 -25.75 -11.46
N ALA A 64 4.68 -26.26 -12.37
CA ALA A 64 4.33 -26.43 -13.76
C ALA A 64 3.02 -27.24 -13.83
N VAL A 65 1.94 -26.61 -14.27
CA VAL A 65 0.68 -27.31 -14.52
C VAL A 65 0.80 -27.90 -15.91
N THR A 66 0.98 -29.21 -16.01
CA THR A 66 0.73 -29.94 -17.25
C THR A 66 -0.78 -29.94 -17.47
N THR A 67 -1.27 -29.01 -18.29
CA THR A 67 -2.66 -29.08 -18.74
C THR A 67 -2.82 -30.35 -19.57
N LYS A 68 -3.66 -31.28 -19.10
CA LYS A 68 -4.10 -32.46 -19.86
C LYS A 68 -5.10 -32.00 -20.93
N ASP A 69 -4.64 -31.17 -21.86
CA ASP A 69 -5.41 -30.88 -23.06
C ASP A 69 -4.57 -31.29 -24.27
N ASN A 70 -5.20 -31.99 -25.19
CA ASN A 70 -4.55 -32.63 -26.33
C ASN A 70 -3.88 -31.57 -27.22
N GLY A 71 -2.56 -31.39 -27.06
CA GLY A 71 -1.73 -30.56 -27.95
C GLY A 71 -0.91 -29.51 -27.21
N ASN A 72 0.32 -29.88 -26.86
CA ASN A 72 1.40 -29.08 -26.26
C ASN A 72 1.15 -28.52 -24.83
N PRO A 73 1.99 -28.85 -23.83
CA PRO A 73 1.80 -28.34 -22.47
C PRO A 73 2.01 -26.81 -22.43
N SER A 74 0.95 -26.07 -22.12
CA SER A 74 1.04 -24.62 -21.95
C SER A 74 1.75 -24.30 -20.64
N LYS A 75 2.94 -23.70 -20.72
CA LYS A 75 3.74 -23.32 -19.55
C LYS A 75 3.08 -22.16 -18.81
N LEU A 76 2.95 -22.28 -17.49
CA LEU A 76 2.43 -21.19 -16.65
C LEU A 76 3.52 -20.16 -16.33
N CYS A 77 3.17 -18.87 -16.33
CA CYS A 77 4.06 -17.80 -15.94
C CYS A 77 4.34 -17.82 -14.45
N CYS A 78 5.57 -17.47 -14.12
CA CYS A 78 6.04 -17.35 -12.77
C CYS A 78 6.41 -15.91 -12.45
N PRO A 79 5.54 -15.19 -11.73
CA PRO A 79 5.83 -13.83 -11.32
C PRO A 79 7.13 -13.78 -10.52
N THR A 80 8.05 -12.95 -10.99
CA THR A 80 9.38 -12.83 -10.38
C THR A 80 9.37 -11.76 -9.31
N THR A 81 9.93 -12.09 -8.14
CA THR A 81 10.21 -11.13 -7.08
C THR A 81 11.63 -10.55 -7.18
N LYS A 82 12.40 -10.96 -8.20
CA LYS A 82 13.74 -10.44 -8.44
C LYS A 82 13.66 -8.93 -8.66
N ARG A 83 14.51 -8.18 -7.95
CA ARG A 83 14.56 -6.73 -8.09
C ARG A 83 15.03 -6.35 -9.49
N LEU A 84 14.26 -5.49 -10.12
CA LEU A 84 14.65 -4.73 -11.29
C LEU A 84 15.36 -3.46 -10.81
N THR A 85 16.49 -3.12 -11.42
CA THR A 85 17.17 -1.85 -11.16
C THR A 85 16.32 -0.73 -11.76
N LEU A 86 15.52 -0.09 -10.92
CA LEU A 86 14.70 1.06 -11.31
C LEU A 86 15.56 2.32 -11.22
N SER A 87 15.68 3.05 -12.33
CA SER A 87 16.31 4.38 -12.34
C SER A 87 15.56 5.32 -11.38
N ARG A 88 16.29 6.20 -10.70
CA ARG A 88 15.67 7.31 -9.98
C ARG A 88 14.92 8.17 -10.99
N ILE A 89 13.66 8.46 -10.67
CA ILE A 89 12.82 9.37 -11.45
C ILE A 89 12.96 10.74 -10.84
N ASP A 90 13.17 11.75 -11.69
CA ASP A 90 12.92 13.13 -11.34
C ASP A 90 11.40 13.36 -11.35
N ILE A 91 10.83 13.73 -10.21
CA ILE A 91 9.38 13.88 -10.05
C ILE A 91 8.83 15.10 -10.81
N ASP A 92 9.70 16.05 -11.16
CA ASP A 92 9.31 17.26 -11.88
C ASP A 92 9.42 17.09 -13.40
N VAL A 93 10.07 16.02 -13.86
CA VAL A 93 10.36 15.79 -15.28
C VAL A 93 9.87 14.41 -15.72
N ALA A 94 8.75 14.38 -16.43
CA ALA A 94 8.18 13.16 -16.96
C ALA A 94 8.53 12.92 -18.44
N PRO A 95 8.75 11.65 -18.86
CA PRO A 95 8.98 11.32 -20.28
C PRO A 95 7.73 11.59 -21.11
N THR A 96 7.90 11.83 -22.41
CA THR A 96 6.75 12.00 -23.31
C THR A 96 6.03 10.66 -23.51
N TYR A 97 4.74 10.68 -23.89
CA TYR A 97 4.03 9.45 -24.25
C TYR A 97 4.73 8.69 -25.37
N LEU A 98 5.33 9.40 -26.33
CA LEU A 98 6.08 8.78 -27.42
C LEU A 98 7.33 8.04 -26.92
N ASP A 99 8.05 8.60 -25.94
CA ASP A 99 9.22 7.94 -25.35
C ASP A 99 8.82 6.70 -24.56
N ILE A 100 7.70 6.76 -23.83
CA ILE A 100 7.14 5.59 -23.12
C ILE A 100 6.77 4.49 -24.12
N LEU A 101 6.09 4.83 -25.22
CA LEU A 101 5.72 3.87 -26.27
C LEU A 101 6.94 3.25 -26.95
N ARG A 102 7.99 4.04 -27.21
CA ARG A 102 9.25 3.55 -27.77
C ARG A 102 9.98 2.59 -26.84
N LEU A 103 9.93 2.84 -25.52
CA LEU A 103 10.53 1.97 -24.53
C LEU A 103 9.80 0.64 -24.38
N HIS A 104 8.49 0.63 -24.65
CA HIS A 104 7.62 -0.52 -24.47
C HIS A 104 6.85 -0.87 -25.77
N PRO A 105 7.54 -1.29 -26.84
CA PRO A 105 6.93 -1.50 -28.16
C PRO A 105 5.88 -2.62 -28.19
N ASP A 106 5.96 -3.58 -27.26
CA ASP A 106 5.00 -4.67 -27.14
C ASP A 106 3.70 -4.27 -26.40
N VAL A 107 3.63 -3.06 -25.85
CA VAL A 107 2.43 -2.56 -25.18
C VAL A 107 1.46 -2.02 -26.22
N CYS A 108 0.30 -2.66 -26.33
CA CYS A 108 -0.75 -2.28 -27.27
C CYS A 108 -1.95 -1.72 -26.49
N ASN A 109 -2.32 -0.46 -26.73
CA ASN A 109 -3.48 0.19 -26.08
C ASN A 109 -3.50 0.02 -24.54
N GLY A 110 -2.33 0.24 -23.91
CA GLY A 110 -2.14 0.10 -22.46
C GLY A 110 -2.20 -1.34 -21.94
N SER A 111 -2.17 -2.34 -22.81
CA SER A 111 -2.21 -3.76 -22.46
C SER A 111 -0.96 -4.51 -22.89
N TRP A 112 -0.56 -5.50 -22.09
CA TRP A 112 0.55 -6.40 -22.39
C TRP A 112 0.34 -7.75 -21.70
N ALA A 113 0.83 -8.80 -22.33
CA ALA A 113 0.90 -10.15 -21.77
C ALA A 113 2.17 -10.86 -22.27
N PRO A 114 2.77 -11.74 -21.46
CA PRO A 114 3.91 -12.57 -21.90
C PRO A 114 3.47 -13.53 -23.01
N ARG A 115 4.37 -13.81 -23.98
CA ARG A 115 4.07 -14.68 -25.13
C ARG A 115 4.46 -16.13 -24.87
N GLU A 116 5.39 -16.35 -23.96
CA GLU A 116 6.04 -17.63 -23.70
C GLU A 116 5.32 -18.46 -22.62
N CYS A 117 4.34 -17.87 -21.93
CA CYS A 117 3.64 -18.52 -20.84
C CYS A 117 2.25 -17.95 -20.60
N LEU A 118 1.39 -18.74 -19.96
CA LEU A 118 0.04 -18.35 -19.55
C LEU A 118 0.03 -17.76 -18.14
N THR A 119 -0.68 -16.66 -17.93
CA THR A 119 -0.77 -16.00 -16.62
C THR A 119 -1.98 -16.49 -15.83
N ARG A 120 -1.82 -16.72 -14.51
CA ARG A 120 -2.94 -17.13 -13.63
C ARG A 120 -4.02 -16.06 -13.49
N GLN A 121 -3.61 -14.80 -13.53
CA GLN A 121 -4.49 -13.64 -13.35
C GLN A 121 -4.41 -12.73 -14.57
N LYS A 122 -5.56 -12.18 -14.94
CA LYS A 122 -5.70 -11.13 -15.93
C LYS A 122 -6.12 -9.86 -15.20
N ILE A 123 -5.28 -8.84 -15.26
CA ILE A 123 -5.29 -7.74 -14.31
C ILE A 123 -5.80 -6.46 -14.96
N ALA A 124 -6.76 -5.80 -14.32
CA ALA A 124 -7.10 -4.41 -14.61
C ALA A 124 -6.40 -3.49 -13.61
N VAL A 125 -5.56 -2.59 -14.08
CA VAL A 125 -5.04 -1.47 -13.26
C VAL A 125 -5.95 -0.28 -13.48
N LEU A 126 -6.68 0.11 -12.43
CA LEU A 126 -7.68 1.18 -12.45
C LEU A 126 -7.10 2.43 -11.81
N ILE A 127 -6.92 3.47 -12.61
CA ILE A 127 -6.34 4.75 -12.20
C ILE A 127 -7.42 5.83 -12.28
N PRO A 128 -8.04 6.23 -11.15
CA PRO A 128 -8.91 7.39 -11.13
C PRO A 128 -8.08 8.65 -11.42
N TYR A 129 -8.56 9.51 -12.31
CA TYR A 129 -7.73 10.56 -12.90
C TYR A 129 -8.50 11.86 -13.13
N ARG A 130 -7.81 12.99 -12.93
CA ARG A 130 -8.18 14.34 -13.40
C ARG A 130 -6.96 15.25 -13.32
N ASP A 131 -6.65 15.99 -14.39
CA ASP A 131 -5.67 17.09 -14.45
C ASP A 131 -4.29 16.78 -13.81
N ARG A 132 -3.75 15.57 -14.02
CA ARG A 132 -2.48 15.11 -13.42
C ARG A 132 -1.53 14.47 -14.43
N GLU A 133 -1.43 15.06 -15.63
CA GLU A 133 -0.71 14.48 -16.77
C GLU A 133 0.75 14.13 -16.46
N LEU A 134 1.48 15.02 -15.75
CA LEU A 134 2.86 14.77 -15.32
C LEU A 134 2.97 13.46 -14.52
N HIS A 135 2.17 13.33 -13.46
CA HIS A 135 2.12 12.14 -12.60
C HIS A 135 1.74 10.88 -13.40
N LEU A 136 0.76 10.99 -14.29
CA LEU A 136 0.34 9.87 -15.12
C LEU A 136 1.47 9.38 -16.02
N ARG A 137 2.23 10.27 -16.65
CA ARG A 137 3.37 9.88 -17.51
C ARG A 137 4.49 9.21 -16.70
N LEU A 138 4.81 9.72 -15.51
CA LEU A 138 5.74 9.06 -14.59
C LEU A 138 5.27 7.67 -14.19
N LEU A 139 3.98 7.56 -13.86
CA LEU A 139 3.37 6.31 -13.44
C LEU A 139 3.38 5.28 -14.56
N LEU A 140 2.97 5.64 -15.78
CA LEU A 140 2.97 4.74 -16.93
C LEU A 140 4.38 4.25 -17.26
N HIS A 141 5.37 5.14 -17.27
CA HIS A 141 6.77 4.78 -17.46
C HIS A 141 7.24 3.72 -16.45
N ARG A 142 6.86 3.90 -15.17
CA ARG A 142 7.24 2.97 -14.10
C ARG A 142 6.45 1.66 -14.16
N LEU A 143 5.13 1.73 -14.31
CA LEU A 143 4.25 0.56 -14.31
C LEU A 143 4.56 -0.39 -15.45
N HIS A 144 4.72 0.11 -16.68
CA HIS A 144 5.02 -0.78 -17.81
C HIS A 144 6.30 -1.60 -17.56
N SER A 145 7.37 -0.94 -17.09
CA SER A 145 8.61 -1.61 -16.69
C SER A 145 8.41 -2.67 -15.61
N VAL A 146 7.69 -2.33 -14.52
CA VAL A 146 7.50 -3.23 -13.38
C VAL A 146 6.59 -4.42 -13.74
N LEU A 147 5.45 -4.17 -14.39
CA LEU A 147 4.45 -5.21 -14.68
C LEU A 147 4.95 -6.18 -15.76
N GLN A 148 5.68 -5.70 -16.77
CA GLN A 148 6.33 -6.57 -17.76
C GLN A 148 7.40 -7.45 -17.10
N HIS A 149 8.23 -6.87 -16.23
CA HIS A 149 9.24 -7.63 -15.48
C HIS A 149 8.61 -8.70 -14.60
N GLN A 150 7.44 -8.43 -14.01
CA GLN A 150 6.69 -9.40 -13.22
C GLN A 150 6.03 -10.52 -14.05
N LEU A 151 6.08 -10.48 -15.39
CA LEU A 151 5.48 -11.49 -16.28
C LEU A 151 3.98 -11.70 -16.03
N ILE A 152 3.24 -10.60 -15.84
CA ILE A 152 1.80 -10.63 -15.60
C ILE A 152 1.02 -10.04 -16.78
N ALA A 153 -0.17 -10.56 -17.06
CA ALA A 153 -1.04 -10.03 -18.10
C ALA A 153 -1.89 -8.91 -17.51
N TYR A 154 -1.76 -7.70 -18.05
CA TYR A 154 -2.43 -6.53 -17.52
C TYR A 154 -2.99 -5.62 -18.60
N LYS A 155 -3.95 -4.80 -18.20
CA LYS A 155 -4.41 -3.63 -18.95
C LYS A 155 -4.61 -2.45 -18.00
N ILE A 156 -4.09 -1.29 -18.41
CA ILE A 156 -4.23 -0.04 -17.65
C ILE A 156 -5.47 0.70 -18.16
N TYR A 157 -6.31 1.12 -17.22
CA TYR A 157 -7.50 1.92 -17.42
C TYR A 157 -7.32 3.23 -16.67
N VAL A 158 -7.25 4.32 -17.41
CA VAL A 158 -7.29 5.69 -16.84
C VAL A 158 -8.75 6.13 -16.88
N ILE A 159 -9.36 6.33 -15.72
CA ILE A 159 -10.77 6.71 -15.57
C ILE A 159 -10.82 8.20 -15.23
N GLU A 160 -11.02 9.01 -16.26
CA GLU A 160 -11.04 10.46 -16.16
C GLU A 160 -12.40 10.99 -15.67
N GLN A 161 -12.39 11.83 -14.65
CA GLN A 161 -13.57 12.60 -14.25
C GLN A 161 -13.59 13.95 -14.96
N PHE A 162 -14.52 14.10 -15.90
CA PHE A 162 -14.77 15.37 -16.57
C PHE A 162 -15.50 16.37 -15.66
N GLY A 163 -15.21 17.65 -15.85
CA GLY A 163 -15.89 18.75 -15.17
C GLY A 163 -15.29 19.14 -13.82
N ASN A 164 -15.93 20.12 -13.19
CA ASN A 164 -15.42 20.82 -12.00
C ASN A 164 -16.03 20.34 -10.68
N ASP A 165 -16.87 19.30 -10.71
CA ASP A 165 -17.45 18.71 -9.50
C ASP A 165 -16.36 18.15 -8.57
N PRO A 166 -16.64 17.96 -7.28
CA PRO A 166 -15.71 17.30 -6.38
C PRO A 166 -15.22 15.96 -6.93
N PHE A 167 -13.91 15.71 -6.85
CA PHE A 167 -13.32 14.48 -7.36
C PHE A 167 -13.84 13.27 -6.56
N ASN A 168 -14.45 12.30 -7.24
CA ASN A 168 -15.03 11.12 -6.62
C ASN A 168 -14.24 9.86 -6.97
N ARG A 169 -13.13 9.67 -6.25
CA ARG A 169 -12.22 8.52 -6.40
C ARG A 169 -12.95 7.18 -6.37
N GLY A 170 -13.87 6.98 -5.42
CA GLY A 170 -14.60 5.72 -5.26
C GLY A 170 -15.54 5.42 -6.42
N LEU A 171 -16.25 6.45 -6.92
CA LEU A 171 -17.11 6.31 -8.10
C LEU A 171 -16.31 5.92 -9.34
N LEU A 172 -15.16 6.57 -9.59
CA LEU A 172 -14.31 6.28 -10.75
C LEU A 172 -13.75 4.85 -10.69
N MET A 173 -13.41 4.35 -9.50
CA MET A 173 -12.99 2.96 -9.32
C MET A 173 -14.12 1.97 -9.66
N ASN A 174 -15.35 2.25 -9.21
CA ASN A 174 -16.51 1.42 -9.53
C ASN A 174 -16.84 1.42 -11.03
N ILE A 175 -16.77 2.60 -11.67
CA ILE A 175 -16.89 2.73 -13.13
C ILE A 175 -15.78 1.91 -13.81
N GLY A 176 -14.55 2.02 -13.34
CA GLY A 176 -13.39 1.29 -13.87
C GLY A 176 -13.57 -0.23 -13.83
N ILE A 177 -14.11 -0.79 -12.73
CA ILE A 177 -14.44 -2.22 -12.65
C ILE A 177 -15.44 -2.61 -13.74
N ARG A 178 -16.54 -1.85 -13.86
CA ARG A 178 -17.60 -2.12 -14.84
C ARG A 178 -17.07 -2.07 -16.26
N GLU A 179 -16.36 -0.99 -16.62
CA GLU A 179 -15.82 -0.79 -17.97
C GLU A 179 -14.74 -1.82 -18.32
N ALA A 180 -13.89 -2.20 -17.36
CA ALA A 180 -12.90 -3.25 -17.57
C ALA A 180 -13.56 -4.59 -17.89
N LEU A 181 -14.61 -4.97 -17.14
CA LEU A 181 -15.35 -6.21 -17.37
C LEU A 181 -16.18 -6.21 -18.66
N LEU A 182 -16.72 -5.05 -19.06
CA LEU A 182 -17.43 -4.90 -20.34
C LEU A 182 -16.50 -5.13 -21.53
N ARG A 183 -15.26 -4.67 -21.43
CA ARG A 183 -14.25 -4.85 -22.49
C ARG A 183 -13.60 -6.23 -22.45
N ASP A 184 -13.53 -6.84 -21.27
CA ASP A 184 -12.80 -8.08 -21.05
C ASP A 184 -13.37 -8.87 -19.85
N PRO A 185 -14.31 -9.79 -20.10
CA PRO A 185 -14.98 -10.56 -19.05
C PRO A 185 -14.03 -11.47 -18.23
N ASP A 186 -12.87 -11.82 -18.79
CA ASP A 186 -11.89 -12.73 -18.19
C ASP A 186 -11.02 -12.06 -17.13
N ILE A 187 -11.07 -10.72 -17.03
CA ILE A 187 -10.40 -9.98 -15.95
C ILE A 187 -10.88 -10.52 -14.60
N ASN A 188 -9.92 -10.98 -13.80
CA ASN A 188 -10.18 -11.65 -12.53
C ASN A 188 -9.47 -11.00 -11.33
N CYS A 189 -8.67 -9.96 -11.58
CA CYS A 189 -7.96 -9.18 -10.57
C CYS A 189 -8.02 -7.68 -10.89
N PHE A 190 -8.34 -6.86 -9.88
CA PHE A 190 -8.39 -5.41 -9.98
C PHE A 190 -7.32 -4.80 -9.07
N ILE A 191 -6.51 -3.90 -9.62
CA ILE A 191 -5.57 -3.05 -8.89
C ILE A 191 -6.13 -1.64 -8.89
N PHE A 192 -6.48 -1.13 -7.72
CA PHE A 192 -6.88 0.26 -7.54
C PHE A 192 -5.63 1.07 -7.26
N HIS A 193 -5.35 2.08 -8.06
CA HIS A 193 -4.04 2.71 -8.07
C HIS A 193 -4.13 4.23 -8.17
N ASP A 194 -3.64 4.93 -7.14
CA ASP A 194 -3.54 6.40 -7.18
C ASP A 194 -2.46 6.84 -8.18
N VAL A 195 -2.73 7.92 -8.93
CA VAL A 195 -1.86 8.34 -10.04
C VAL A 195 -0.47 8.80 -9.60
N ASP A 196 -0.31 9.18 -8.33
CA ASP A 196 0.89 9.77 -7.74
C ASP A 196 1.74 8.79 -6.91
N LEU A 197 1.39 7.50 -6.87
CA LEU A 197 2.17 6.50 -6.11
C LEU A 197 3.04 5.64 -7.04
N LEU A 198 4.36 5.85 -7.02
CA LEU A 198 5.28 5.06 -7.86
C LEU A 198 5.80 3.84 -7.10
N PRO A 199 5.79 2.61 -7.69
CA PRO A 199 6.43 1.47 -7.05
C PRO A 199 7.96 1.60 -7.09
N GLU A 200 8.59 1.67 -5.93
CA GLU A 200 10.05 1.69 -5.78
C GLU A 200 10.70 0.30 -5.83
N ASN A 201 9.93 -0.75 -5.53
CA ASN A 201 10.42 -2.12 -5.47
C ASN A 201 9.59 -3.02 -6.39
N SER A 202 10.21 -3.49 -7.48
CA SER A 202 9.58 -4.39 -8.45
C SER A 202 9.23 -5.76 -7.87
N GLY A 203 9.76 -6.12 -6.71
CA GLY A 203 9.40 -7.34 -5.98
C GLY A 203 8.03 -7.27 -5.32
N ASN A 204 7.40 -6.09 -5.25
CA ASN A 204 6.02 -5.95 -4.80
C ASN A 204 5.06 -6.35 -5.94
N LEU A 205 4.66 -7.63 -5.95
CA LEU A 205 3.87 -8.21 -7.04
C LEU A 205 2.49 -7.58 -7.16
N TYR A 206 2.10 -7.12 -8.35
CA TYR A 206 0.76 -6.57 -8.63
C TYR A 206 -0.24 -7.70 -8.91
N LEU A 207 -0.51 -8.50 -7.88
CA LEU A 207 -1.37 -9.67 -7.94
C LEU A 207 -2.40 -9.63 -6.82
N CYS A 208 -3.61 -10.12 -7.11
CA CYS A 208 -4.65 -10.30 -6.11
C CYS A 208 -4.41 -11.55 -5.29
N ASP A 209 -4.88 -11.55 -4.04
CA ASP A 209 -4.84 -12.69 -3.13
C ASP A 209 -6.26 -13.08 -2.68
N ALA A 210 -6.36 -14.03 -1.75
CA ALA A 210 -7.61 -14.46 -1.14
C ALA A 210 -8.34 -13.32 -0.40
N HIS A 211 -7.60 -12.34 0.12
CA HIS A 211 -8.12 -11.15 0.79
C HIS A 211 -7.68 -9.86 0.06
N LEU A 212 -8.16 -8.71 0.52
CA LEU A 212 -7.65 -7.41 0.09
C LEU A 212 -6.15 -7.35 0.34
N ARG A 213 -5.39 -6.99 -0.68
CA ARG A 213 -3.95 -6.78 -0.57
C ARG A 213 -3.63 -5.30 -0.66
N HIS A 214 -2.98 -4.77 0.36
CA HIS A 214 -2.49 -3.39 0.38
C HIS A 214 -1.08 -3.35 -0.21
N LEU A 215 -0.93 -2.78 -1.40
CA LEU A 215 0.33 -2.72 -2.15
C LEU A 215 1.16 -1.49 -1.76
N SER A 216 0.55 -0.42 -1.25
CA SER A 216 1.22 0.80 -0.76
C SER A 216 1.42 0.82 0.76
N SER A 217 1.82 -0.29 1.36
CA SER A 217 2.02 -0.40 2.82
C SER A 217 3.23 0.37 3.36
N GLY A 218 4.08 0.89 2.48
CA GLY A 218 5.20 1.75 2.84
C GLY A 218 5.40 2.81 1.77
N ILE A 219 4.83 3.99 1.98
CA ILE A 219 5.05 5.17 1.15
C ILE A 219 5.99 6.15 1.87
N ASP A 220 6.75 6.92 1.10
CA ASP A 220 7.73 7.87 1.60
C ASP A 220 7.12 8.99 2.47
N GLU A 221 5.93 9.48 2.10
CA GLU A 221 5.17 10.48 2.86
C GLU A 221 4.92 10.04 4.31
N PHE A 222 4.70 8.74 4.53
CA PHE A 222 4.53 8.14 5.86
C PHE A 222 5.80 7.49 6.39
N ARG A 223 6.97 7.86 5.84
CA ARG A 223 8.30 7.31 6.18
C ARG A 223 8.32 5.78 6.13
N TYR A 224 7.66 5.20 5.13
CA TYR A 224 7.53 3.76 4.92
C TYR A 224 6.82 2.99 6.04
N HIS A 225 5.93 3.65 6.79
CA HIS A 225 5.08 3.02 7.80
C HIS A 225 3.60 3.23 7.46
N VAL A 226 2.76 2.24 7.77
CA VAL A 226 1.30 2.45 7.72
C VAL A 226 0.86 3.40 8.83
N PRO A 227 -0.03 4.38 8.55
CA PRO A 227 -0.43 5.37 9.55
C PRO A 227 -1.27 4.76 10.69
N PHE A 228 -2.06 3.72 10.38
CA PHE A 228 -2.87 2.96 11.35
C PHE A 228 -3.24 1.57 10.79
N SER A 229 -3.70 0.65 11.65
CA SER A 229 -3.79 -0.80 11.36
C SER A 229 -4.77 -1.20 10.25
N ASN A 230 -5.84 -0.43 10.05
CA ASN A 230 -6.85 -0.66 9.00
C ASN A 230 -6.72 0.31 7.82
N TYR A 231 -5.56 0.94 7.65
CA TYR A 231 -5.30 1.80 6.50
C TYR A 231 -5.15 0.95 5.22
N ALA A 232 -6.00 1.22 4.23
CA ALA A 232 -5.99 0.59 2.91
C ALA A 232 -6.17 1.62 1.79
N GLY A 233 -5.48 2.76 1.92
CA GLY A 233 -5.42 3.81 0.90
C GLY A 233 -4.35 3.54 -0.17
N GLY A 234 -4.17 4.47 -1.09
CA GLY A 234 -3.11 4.38 -2.10
C GLY A 234 -3.37 3.32 -3.17
N VAL A 235 -2.61 2.23 -3.09
CA VAL A 235 -2.64 1.11 -4.04
C VAL A 235 -3.11 -0.16 -3.34
N THR A 236 -4.20 -0.74 -3.83
CA THR A 236 -4.75 -2.00 -3.32
C THR A 236 -5.12 -2.97 -4.45
N ALA A 237 -5.18 -4.26 -4.14
CA ALA A 237 -5.56 -5.31 -5.08
C ALA A 237 -6.71 -6.15 -4.52
N LEU A 238 -7.72 -6.41 -5.35
CA LEU A 238 -8.89 -7.20 -4.98
C LEU A 238 -9.32 -8.11 -6.14
N SER A 239 -9.55 -9.39 -5.85
CA SER A 239 -10.03 -10.34 -6.85
C SER A 239 -11.46 -10.01 -7.29
N LYS A 240 -11.85 -10.41 -8.51
CA LYS A 240 -13.22 -10.27 -9.01
C LYS A 240 -14.25 -10.84 -8.04
N LYS A 241 -13.95 -12.01 -7.45
CA LYS A 241 -14.80 -12.63 -6.43
C LYS A 241 -15.01 -11.70 -5.23
N ASN A 242 -13.94 -11.14 -4.68
CA ASN A 242 -14.02 -10.32 -3.47
C ASN A 242 -14.68 -8.95 -3.73
N VAL A 243 -14.49 -8.36 -4.92
CA VAL A 243 -15.17 -7.13 -5.31
C VAL A 243 -16.69 -7.27 -5.19
N PHE A 244 -17.26 -8.39 -5.62
CA PHE A 244 -18.71 -8.61 -5.59
C PHE A 244 -19.23 -9.28 -4.31
N GLN A 245 -18.36 -9.83 -3.48
CA GLN A 245 -18.75 -10.43 -2.19
C GLN A 245 -18.84 -9.42 -1.04
N GLN A 246 -18.24 -8.24 -1.17
CA GLN A 246 -18.21 -7.21 -0.12
C GLN A 246 -19.37 -6.21 -0.18
N VAL A 247 -20.36 -6.42 -1.05
CA VAL A 247 -21.49 -5.49 -1.31
C VAL A 247 -22.84 -6.05 -0.81
N VAL A 248 -22.83 -7.04 0.08
CA VAL A 248 -24.04 -7.59 0.71
C VAL A 248 -23.96 -7.46 2.22
#